data_AF-A0A7S0SAQ2-F1
#
_entry.id   AF-A0A7S0SAQ2-F1
#
_cell.length_a   1.000
_cell.length_b   1.000
_cell.length_c   1.000
_cell.angle_alpha   90.00
_cell.angle_beta   90.00
_cell.angle_gamma   90.00
#
_symmetry.space_group_name_H-M   'P 1'
#
loop_
_entity.id
_entity.type
_entity.pdbx_description
1 polymer ?
#
loop_
_entity_poly.entity_id
_entity_poly.type
_entity_poly.pdbx_seq_one_letter_code
_entity_poly.pdbx_strand_id
1 'polypeptide(L)'
;GDGRLSPPEVLEVLRAQMPCNYYAIAEALPKLWSRWDLNGDGFVEEQEMTRQGGLLEYVRVNFPSRLHEKPPPPSIARTPDDWFTYWDTDGSGELEQDEVVRALIKTFELSTDLVQVQHMRGIVEAVWGIFDTDESGAVDRQEFLMPDGLAETIVASAGAMARR
;
A
#
# COMPACT_ATOMS: atom_id res chain seq x y z
N GLY A 1 11.64 -19.13 8.25
CA GLY A 1 10.23 -19.50 8.31
C GLY A 1 10.14 -20.93 8.78
N ASP A 2 9.28 -21.18 9.74
CA ASP A 2 8.90 -22.49 10.29
C ASP A 2 7.90 -23.25 9.40
N GLY A 3 7.53 -22.69 8.24
CA GLY A 3 6.65 -23.31 7.25
C GLY A 3 5.16 -23.13 7.52
N ARG A 4 4.82 -22.29 8.50
CA ARG A 4 3.45 -22.00 8.92
C ARG A 4 3.29 -20.50 9.12
N LEU A 5 2.08 -19.98 8.95
CA LEU A 5 1.81 -18.57 9.20
C LEU A 5 0.65 -18.42 10.18
N SER A 6 0.86 -17.57 11.17
CA SER A 6 -0.18 -17.06 12.07
C SER A 6 -1.04 -16.01 11.36
N PRO A 7 -2.23 -15.66 11.91
CA PRO A 7 -3.07 -14.62 11.33
C PRO A 7 -2.39 -13.26 11.11
N PRO A 8 -1.59 -12.73 12.06
CA PRO A 8 -0.85 -11.50 11.84
C PRO A 8 0.18 -11.59 10.71
N GLU A 9 0.89 -12.72 10.59
CA GLU A 9 1.89 -12.92 9.52
C GLU A 9 1.22 -13.03 8.15
N VAL A 10 0.04 -13.66 8.07
CA VAL A 10 -0.75 -13.67 6.82
C VAL A 10 -1.18 -12.24 6.46
N LEU A 11 -1.63 -11.45 7.42
CA LEU A 11 -2.02 -10.05 7.17
C LEU A 11 -0.85 -9.21 6.63
N GLU A 12 0.33 -9.33 7.23
CA GLU A 12 1.55 -8.67 6.77
C GLU A 12 1.92 -9.08 5.34
N VAL A 13 1.88 -10.39 5.04
CA VAL A 13 2.19 -10.90 3.69
C VAL A 13 1.17 -10.40 2.66
N LEU A 14 -0.12 -10.42 2.99
CA LEU A 14 -1.18 -9.92 2.10
C LEU A 14 -1.03 -8.43 1.83
N ARG A 15 -0.75 -7.64 2.87
CA ARG A 15 -0.50 -6.20 2.78
C ARG A 15 0.69 -5.87 1.87
N ALA A 16 1.76 -6.65 1.99
CA ALA A 16 3.01 -6.41 1.26
C ALA A 16 2.94 -6.89 -0.21
N GLN A 17 2.30 -8.04 -0.47
CA GLN A 17 2.42 -8.76 -1.74
C GLN A 17 1.19 -8.68 -2.64
N MET A 18 0.02 -8.34 -2.09
CA MET A 18 -1.24 -8.37 -2.84
C MET A 18 -1.93 -7.01 -2.91
N PRO A 19 -2.41 -6.60 -4.10
CA PRO A 19 -3.41 -5.55 -4.19
C PRO A 19 -4.74 -6.13 -3.67
N CYS A 20 -4.97 -6.03 -2.36
CA CYS A 20 -6.23 -6.42 -1.71
C CYS A 20 -6.69 -5.37 -0.68
N ASN A 21 -7.97 -5.42 -0.28
CA ASN A 21 -8.48 -4.54 0.78
C ASN A 21 -8.03 -5.05 2.15
N TYR A 22 -6.89 -4.55 2.64
CA TYR A 22 -6.25 -4.98 3.88
C TYR A 22 -7.18 -4.90 5.10
N TYR A 23 -7.86 -3.77 5.32
CA TYR A 23 -8.73 -3.58 6.49
C TYR A 23 -9.94 -4.52 6.47
N ALA A 24 -10.58 -4.69 5.31
CA ALA A 24 -11.68 -5.63 5.18
C ALA A 24 -11.24 -7.08 5.44
N ILE A 25 -10.01 -7.42 5.05
CA ILE A 25 -9.40 -8.72 5.40
C ILE A 25 -9.13 -8.78 6.89
N ALA A 26 -8.47 -7.78 7.50
CA ALA A 26 -8.18 -7.78 8.94
C ALA A 26 -9.44 -7.95 9.81
N GLU A 27 -10.56 -7.36 9.40
CA GLU A 27 -11.85 -7.52 10.09
C GLU A 27 -12.49 -8.90 9.85
N ALA A 28 -12.44 -9.42 8.62
CA ALA A 28 -13.11 -10.66 8.24
C ALA A 28 -12.30 -11.92 8.57
N LEU A 29 -10.98 -11.84 8.50
CA LEU A 29 -10.05 -12.97 8.58
C LEU A 29 -10.20 -13.78 9.87
N PRO A 30 -10.33 -13.19 11.08
CA PRO A 30 -10.55 -13.96 12.31
C PRO A 30 -11.80 -14.84 12.27
N LYS A 31 -12.87 -14.38 11.58
CA LYS A 31 -14.13 -15.13 11.45
C LYS A 31 -14.05 -16.25 10.41
N LEU A 32 -13.16 -16.09 9.43
CA LEU A 32 -13.00 -17.01 8.32
C LEU A 32 -11.85 -18.01 8.53
N TRP A 33 -10.99 -17.79 9.52
CA TRP A 33 -9.74 -18.52 9.72
C TRP A 33 -9.89 -20.03 9.77
N SER A 34 -10.93 -20.53 10.45
CA SER A 34 -11.26 -21.96 10.59
C SER A 34 -11.56 -22.67 9.26
N ARG A 35 -11.73 -21.93 8.17
CA ARG A 35 -11.87 -22.50 6.82
C ARG A 35 -10.54 -23.04 6.27
N TRP A 36 -9.43 -22.49 6.76
CA TRP A 36 -8.08 -22.85 6.30
C TRP A 36 -7.25 -23.50 7.40
N ASP A 37 -7.46 -23.17 8.67
CA ASP A 37 -6.89 -23.89 9.82
C ASP A 37 -7.67 -25.20 10.05
N LEU A 38 -7.38 -26.22 9.24
CA LEU A 38 -8.13 -27.48 9.24
C LEU A 38 -7.79 -28.38 10.43
N ASN A 39 -6.58 -28.25 10.97
CA ASN A 39 -6.08 -29.03 12.09
C ASN A 39 -6.36 -28.34 13.45
N GLY A 40 -6.79 -27.08 13.45
CA GLY A 40 -7.20 -26.31 14.62
C GLY A 40 -6.03 -25.85 15.49
N ASP A 41 -4.82 -25.79 14.93
CA ASP A 41 -3.63 -25.41 15.69
C ASP A 41 -3.33 -23.91 15.67
N GLY A 42 -4.18 -23.13 14.99
CA GLY A 42 -4.10 -21.68 14.92
C GLY A 42 -3.20 -21.17 13.79
N PHE A 43 -2.61 -22.06 12.98
CA PHE A 43 -1.76 -21.71 11.86
C PHE A 43 -2.36 -22.14 10.53
N VAL A 44 -1.89 -21.52 9.46
CA VAL A 44 -2.17 -21.95 8.10
C VAL A 44 -0.84 -22.35 7.45
N GLU A 45 -0.81 -23.51 6.82
CA GLU A 45 0.37 -23.97 6.09
C GLU A 45 0.39 -23.46 4.65
N GLU A 46 1.58 -23.51 4.01
CA GLU A 46 1.76 -23.10 2.61
C GLU A 46 0.72 -23.74 1.67
N GLN A 47 0.41 -25.02 1.90
CA GLN A 47 -0.52 -25.78 1.07
C GLN A 47 -1.96 -25.30 1.26
N GLU A 48 -2.33 -24.85 2.45
CA GLU A 48 -3.65 -24.29 2.76
C GLU A 48 -3.83 -22.87 2.23
N MET A 49 -2.72 -22.13 2.12
CA MET A 49 -2.69 -20.82 1.46
C MET A 49 -2.83 -20.91 -0.06
N THR A 50 -2.06 -21.80 -0.70
CA THR A 50 -1.80 -21.80 -2.15
C THR A 50 -2.65 -22.80 -2.95
N ARG A 51 -3.30 -23.77 -2.29
CA ARG A 51 -4.21 -24.70 -2.98
C ARG A 51 -5.33 -23.98 -3.70
N GLN A 52 -5.94 -24.65 -4.67
CA GLN A 52 -7.16 -24.18 -5.31
C GLN A 52 -8.27 -24.01 -4.26
N GLY A 53 -8.89 -22.83 -4.23
CA GLY A 53 -9.84 -22.40 -3.19
C GLY A 53 -9.20 -22.10 -1.82
N GLY A 54 -7.88 -22.03 -1.76
CA GLY A 54 -7.09 -21.66 -0.58
C GLY A 54 -7.22 -20.18 -0.24
N LEU A 55 -6.52 -19.77 0.83
CA LEU A 55 -6.64 -18.43 1.39
C LEU A 55 -6.32 -17.34 0.35
N LEU A 56 -5.25 -17.50 -0.42
CA LEU A 56 -4.83 -16.48 -1.40
C LEU A 56 -5.86 -16.29 -2.52
N GLU A 57 -6.41 -17.38 -3.05
CA GLU A 57 -7.44 -17.32 -4.10
C GLU A 57 -8.72 -16.68 -3.57
N TYR A 58 -9.14 -17.06 -2.35
CA TYR A 58 -10.31 -16.48 -1.70
C TYR A 58 -10.13 -14.98 -1.48
N VAL A 59 -8.96 -14.56 -0.96
CA VAL A 59 -8.65 -13.15 -0.73
C VAL A 59 -8.69 -12.36 -2.03
N ARG A 60 -8.08 -12.89 -3.10
CA ARG A 60 -8.05 -12.24 -4.41
C ARG A 60 -9.46 -12.02 -4.99
N VAL A 61 -10.37 -12.97 -4.78
CA VAL A 61 -11.73 -12.95 -5.34
C VAL A 61 -12.70 -12.13 -4.50
N ASN A 62 -12.62 -12.22 -3.16
CA ASN A 62 -13.61 -11.63 -2.25
C ASN A 62 -13.17 -10.27 -1.70
N PHE A 63 -11.86 -10.00 -1.69
CA PHE A 63 -11.29 -8.72 -1.27
C PHE A 63 -10.40 -8.13 -2.36
N PRO A 64 -10.88 -8.05 -3.63
CA PRO A 64 -10.09 -7.44 -4.69
C PRO A 64 -9.77 -6.01 -4.28
N SER A 65 -8.53 -5.58 -4.52
CA SER A 65 -8.25 -4.17 -4.40
C SER A 65 -8.98 -3.43 -5.51
N ARG A 66 -9.58 -2.28 -5.14
CA ARG A 66 -10.18 -1.33 -6.08
C ARG A 66 -9.15 -0.71 -7.05
N LEU A 67 -7.88 -1.13 -7.00
CA LEU A 67 -6.81 -0.67 -7.88
C LEU A 67 -7.01 -1.04 -9.36
N HIS A 68 -7.78 -2.09 -9.70
CA HIS A 68 -7.93 -2.53 -11.10
C HIS A 68 -9.05 -1.85 -11.90
N GLU A 69 -9.94 -1.10 -11.24
CA GLU A 69 -11.04 -0.37 -11.91
C GLU A 69 -10.86 1.15 -11.87
N LYS A 70 -9.81 1.64 -11.19
CA LYS A 70 -9.60 3.06 -11.06
C LYS A 70 -9.05 3.65 -12.38
N PRO A 71 -9.57 4.82 -12.82
CA PRO A 71 -8.99 5.57 -13.95
C PRO A 71 -7.49 5.84 -13.70
N PRO A 72 -6.68 6.17 -14.72
CA PRO A 72 -5.26 6.48 -14.50
C PRO A 72 -5.09 7.49 -13.35
N PRO A 73 -4.03 7.34 -12.53
CA PRO A 73 -3.85 8.21 -11.38
C PRO A 73 -3.87 9.68 -11.81
N PRO A 74 -4.57 10.56 -11.07
CA PRO A 74 -4.56 11.99 -11.35
C PRO A 74 -3.14 12.55 -11.39
N SER A 75 -2.95 13.72 -11.98
CA SER A 75 -1.61 14.30 -12.04
C SER A 75 -1.29 14.96 -10.70
N ILE A 76 -0.35 14.41 -9.91
CA ILE A 76 0.11 15.03 -8.65
C ILE A 76 0.54 16.49 -8.83
N ALA A 77 1.08 16.86 -10.00
CA ALA A 77 1.49 18.24 -10.31
C ALA A 77 0.35 19.21 -10.69
N ARG A 78 -0.84 18.69 -11.08
CA ARG A 78 -1.96 19.53 -11.57
C ARG A 78 -3.15 19.49 -10.64
N THR A 79 -3.41 18.32 -10.09
CA THR A 79 -4.55 17.99 -9.23
C THR A 79 -4.03 17.15 -8.06
N PRO A 80 -3.16 17.71 -7.18
CA PRO A 80 -2.62 16.97 -6.02
C PRO A 80 -3.71 16.53 -5.06
N ASP A 81 -4.79 17.30 -4.93
CA ASP A 81 -5.95 16.99 -4.12
C ASP A 81 -6.66 15.70 -4.59
N ASP A 82 -6.95 15.62 -5.89
CA ASP A 82 -7.53 14.43 -6.51
C ASP A 82 -6.58 13.24 -6.44
N TRP A 83 -5.26 13.48 -6.56
CA TRP A 83 -4.25 12.45 -6.42
C TRP A 83 -4.25 11.86 -5.00
N PHE A 84 -4.32 12.71 -3.97
CA PHE A 84 -4.38 12.28 -2.58
C PHE A 84 -5.62 11.39 -2.36
N THR A 85 -6.81 11.88 -2.72
CA THR A 85 -8.05 11.10 -2.58
C THR A 85 -8.07 9.83 -3.43
N TYR A 86 -7.37 9.84 -4.57
CA TYR A 86 -7.22 8.64 -5.38
C TYR A 86 -6.38 7.57 -4.67
N TRP A 87 -5.34 7.95 -3.93
CA TRP A 87 -4.43 7.02 -3.26
C TRP A 87 -4.76 6.72 -1.81
N ASP A 88 -5.59 7.54 -1.17
CA ASP A 88 -6.25 7.27 0.10
C ASP A 88 -7.28 6.15 -0.12
N THR A 89 -6.78 4.92 -0.24
CA THR A 89 -7.59 3.78 -0.68
C THR A 89 -8.49 3.23 0.42
N ASP A 90 -8.13 3.49 1.67
CA ASP A 90 -8.90 3.10 2.85
C ASP A 90 -9.87 4.20 3.33
N GLY A 91 -9.69 5.44 2.85
CA GLY A 91 -10.54 6.56 3.22
C GLY A 91 -10.27 7.04 4.65
N SER A 92 -9.08 6.78 5.16
CA SER A 92 -8.62 7.26 6.47
C SER A 92 -8.53 8.78 6.52
N GLY A 93 -8.35 9.42 5.36
CA GLY A 93 -8.05 10.85 5.24
C GLY A 93 -6.56 11.17 5.39
N GLU A 94 -5.74 10.14 5.55
CA GLU A 94 -4.29 10.21 5.74
C GLU A 94 -3.61 9.27 4.73
N LEU A 95 -2.32 9.49 4.45
CA LEU A 95 -1.51 8.57 3.67
C LEU A 95 -0.30 8.12 4.47
N GLU A 96 -0.20 6.82 4.71
CA GLU A 96 0.98 6.24 5.35
C GLU A 96 2.18 6.26 4.40
N GLN A 97 3.40 6.20 4.95
CA GLN A 97 4.64 6.24 4.16
C GLN A 97 4.68 5.19 3.05
N ASP A 98 4.33 3.94 3.35
CA ASP A 98 4.32 2.86 2.35
C ASP A 98 3.22 3.07 1.29
N GLU A 99 2.14 3.76 1.62
CA GLU A 99 1.10 4.11 0.66
C GLU A 99 1.57 5.19 -0.31
N VAL A 100 2.25 6.23 0.20
CA VAL A 100 2.87 7.27 -0.63
C VAL A 100 3.90 6.64 -1.56
N VAL A 101 4.84 5.83 -1.05
CA VAL A 101 5.85 5.18 -1.89
C VAL A 101 5.19 4.35 -2.99
N ARG A 102 4.21 3.52 -2.64
CA ARG A 102 3.47 2.68 -3.60
C ARG A 102 2.71 3.53 -4.63
N ALA A 103 2.11 4.63 -4.21
CA ALA A 103 1.41 5.56 -5.06
C ALA A 103 2.35 6.24 -6.06
N LEU A 104 3.56 6.63 -5.64
CA LEU A 104 4.56 7.24 -6.51
C LEU A 104 5.14 6.26 -7.52
N ILE A 105 5.45 5.03 -7.12
CA ILE A 105 5.91 3.97 -8.03
C ILE A 105 4.88 3.74 -9.15
N LYS A 106 3.59 3.76 -8.81
CA LYS A 106 2.51 3.60 -9.79
C LYS A 106 2.28 4.86 -10.63
N THR A 107 2.35 6.04 -10.02
CA THR A 107 2.15 7.34 -10.70
C THR A 107 3.25 7.61 -11.73
N PHE A 108 4.48 7.15 -11.47
CA PHE A 108 5.63 7.32 -12.36
C PHE A 108 6.01 6.05 -13.14
N GLU A 109 5.18 5.00 -13.08
CA GLU A 109 5.40 3.72 -13.77
C GLU A 109 6.78 3.08 -13.50
N LEU A 110 7.34 3.30 -12.31
CA LEU A 110 8.68 2.85 -11.92
C LEU A 110 8.76 1.35 -11.58
N SER A 111 7.65 0.63 -11.65
CA SER A 111 7.49 -0.75 -11.16
C SER A 111 8.42 -1.77 -11.81
N THR A 112 9.02 -1.45 -12.96
CA THR A 112 9.97 -2.33 -13.66
C THR A 112 11.44 -2.02 -13.36
N ASP A 113 11.73 -0.92 -12.66
CA ASP A 113 13.09 -0.46 -12.34
C ASP A 113 13.29 -0.43 -10.81
N LEU A 114 13.85 -1.53 -10.29
CA LEU A 114 14.12 -1.68 -8.85
C LEU A 114 15.06 -0.59 -8.30
N VAL A 115 15.97 -0.05 -9.11
CA VAL A 115 16.89 1.01 -8.67
C VAL A 115 16.10 2.30 -8.45
N GLN A 116 15.18 2.62 -9.35
CA GLN A 116 14.32 3.79 -9.19
C GLN A 116 13.28 3.64 -8.08
N VAL A 117 12.76 2.43 -7.86
CA VAL A 117 11.91 2.15 -6.69
C VAL A 117 12.65 2.45 -5.39
N GLN A 118 13.87 1.93 -5.23
CA GLN A 118 14.66 2.16 -4.02
C GLN A 118 15.08 3.63 -3.85
N HIS A 119 15.40 4.30 -4.97
CA HIS A 119 15.70 5.73 -4.93
C HIS A 119 14.48 6.57 -4.52
N MET A 120 13.29 6.25 -5.05
CA MET A 120 12.05 6.91 -4.67
C MET A 120 11.74 6.69 -3.18
N ARG A 121 11.89 5.46 -2.69
CA ARG A 121 11.74 5.14 -1.26
C ARG A 121 12.69 5.97 -0.40
N GLY A 122 13.98 6.03 -0.77
CA GLY A 122 14.97 6.81 -0.05
C GLY A 122 14.68 8.32 -0.03
N ILE A 123 14.12 8.88 -1.11
CA ILE A 123 13.69 10.29 -1.13
C ILE A 123 12.54 10.51 -0.15
N VAL A 124 11.51 9.67 -0.22
CA VAL A 124 10.34 9.77 0.67
C VAL A 124 10.76 9.63 2.12
N GLU A 125 11.57 8.62 2.47
CA GLU A 125 12.10 8.42 3.82
C GLU A 125 12.91 9.63 4.32
N ALA A 126 13.74 10.24 3.47
CA ALA A 126 14.59 11.36 3.85
C ALA A 126 13.80 12.65 4.13
N VAL A 127 12.64 12.83 3.48
CA VAL A 127 11.80 14.03 3.65
C VAL A 127 10.59 13.79 4.54
N TRP A 128 10.30 12.55 4.94
CA TRP A 128 9.08 12.18 5.65
C TRP A 128 8.89 12.97 6.94
N GLY A 129 9.92 13.00 7.81
CA GLY A 129 9.86 13.71 9.09
C GLY A 129 9.83 15.24 8.99
N ILE A 130 9.85 15.81 7.77
CA ILE A 130 9.60 17.23 7.53
C ILE A 130 8.08 17.49 7.42
N PHE A 131 7.33 16.50 6.95
CA PHE A 131 5.91 16.62 6.63
C PHE A 131 4.99 15.95 7.63
N ASP A 132 5.42 14.83 8.22
CA ASP A 132 4.77 14.16 9.36
C ASP A 132 5.09 14.95 10.64
N THR A 133 4.46 16.11 10.79
CA THR A 133 4.84 17.10 11.83
C THR A 133 4.35 16.72 13.22
N ASP A 134 3.35 15.85 13.30
CA ASP A 134 2.78 15.33 14.53
C ASP A 134 3.33 13.95 14.92
N GLU A 135 4.26 13.40 14.13
CA GLU A 135 4.84 12.06 14.29
C GLU A 135 3.78 10.95 14.34
N SER A 136 2.65 11.15 13.65
CA SER A 136 1.57 10.16 13.54
C SER A 136 1.99 8.93 12.72
N GLY A 137 3.02 9.06 11.89
CA GLY A 137 3.42 8.04 10.93
C GLY A 137 2.64 8.09 9.61
N ALA A 138 1.77 9.08 9.46
CA ALA A 138 1.00 9.34 8.26
C ALA A 138 1.07 10.82 7.90
N VAL A 139 0.69 11.17 6.67
CA VAL A 139 0.59 12.56 6.23
C VAL A 139 -0.86 12.85 5.92
N ASP A 140 -1.43 13.83 6.61
CA ASP A 140 -2.80 14.23 6.37
C ASP A 140 -2.94 15.09 5.10
N ARG A 141 -4.18 15.34 4.69
CA ARG A 141 -4.48 16.14 3.50
C ARG A 141 -3.92 17.57 3.58
N GLN A 142 -3.87 18.19 4.75
CA GLN A 142 -3.36 19.53 4.95
C GLN A 142 -1.82 19.56 4.83
N GLU A 143 -1.13 18.62 5.45
CA GLU A 143 0.33 18.44 5.36
C GLU A 143 0.77 18.07 3.93
N PHE A 144 -0.05 17.32 3.20
CA PHE A 144 0.23 16.98 1.80
C PHE A 144 0.14 18.18 0.85
N LEU A 145 -0.85 19.05 1.06
CA LEU A 145 -1.20 20.16 0.15
C LEU A 145 -0.63 21.52 0.55
N MET A 146 0.00 21.64 1.72
CA MET A 146 0.56 22.91 2.18
C MET A 146 1.67 23.41 1.23
N PRO A 147 1.92 24.74 1.19
CA PRO A 147 3.06 25.30 0.45
C PRO A 147 4.37 24.68 0.92
N ASP A 148 5.25 24.33 -0.03
CA ASP A 148 6.49 23.56 0.20
C ASP A 148 6.25 22.16 0.81
N GLY A 149 5.01 21.67 0.76
CA GLY A 149 4.58 20.38 1.29
C GLY A 149 5.07 19.17 0.48
N LEU A 150 4.59 17.99 0.89
CA LEU A 150 5.02 16.71 0.30
C LEU A 150 4.73 16.64 -1.21
N ALA A 151 3.56 17.13 -1.66
CA ALA A 151 3.20 17.13 -3.07
C ALA A 151 4.18 17.93 -3.95
N GLU A 152 4.54 19.15 -3.54
CA GLU A 152 5.46 20.01 -4.28
C GLU A 152 6.88 19.44 -4.29
N THR A 153 7.33 18.91 -3.15
CA THR A 153 8.65 18.27 -3.01
C THR A 153 8.79 17.05 -3.94
N ILE A 154 7.74 16.23 -4.02
CA ILE A 154 7.70 15.08 -4.92
C ILE A 154 7.72 15.55 -6.38
N VAL A 155 6.92 16.56 -6.75
CA VAL A 155 6.87 17.08 -8.13
C VAL A 155 8.23 17.64 -8.54
N ALA A 156 8.91 18.37 -7.65
CA ALA A 156 10.26 18.89 -7.89
C ALA A 156 11.27 17.76 -8.09
N SER A 157 11.22 16.73 -7.24
CA SER A 157 12.12 15.58 -7.29
C SER A 157 11.87 14.70 -8.53
N ALA A 158 10.62 14.44 -8.87
CA ALA A 158 10.24 13.65 -10.03
C ALA A 158 10.50 14.38 -11.35
N GLY A 159 10.35 15.72 -11.39
CA GLY A 159 10.76 16.54 -12.52
C GLY A 159 12.28 16.47 -12.78
N ALA A 160 13.09 16.26 -11.74
CA ALA A 160 14.51 15.99 -11.87
C ALA A 160 14.81 14.57 -12.38
N MET A 161 13.98 13.58 -12.00
CA MET A 161 14.11 12.18 -12.46
C MET A 161 13.70 12.00 -13.94
N ALA A 162 12.65 12.68 -14.41
CA ALA A 162 12.17 12.58 -15.79
C ALA A 162 13.03 13.32 -16.84
N ARG A 163 14.05 14.09 -16.40
CA ARG A 163 14.95 14.87 -17.26
C ARG A 163 16.31 14.21 -17.50
N ARG A 164 16.50 12.96 -17.07
CA ARG A 164 17.70 12.14 -17.34
C ARG A 164 17.38 11.04 -18.34
#